data_AF-A0A378MZP8-F1
#
_entry.id   AF-A0A378MZP8-F1
#
_cell.length_a   1.000
_cell.length_b   1.000
_cell.length_c   1.000
_cell.angle_alpha   90.00
_cell.angle_beta   90.00
_cell.angle_gamma   90.00
#
_symmetry.space_group_name_H-M   'P 1'
#
loop_
_entity.id
_entity.type
_entity.pdbx_description
1 polymer ?
#
loop_
_entity_poly.entity_id
_entity_poly.type
_entity_poly.pdbx_seq_one_letter_code
_entity_poly.pdbx_strand_id
1 'polypeptide(L)'
;MLKEWTRSGSLQPEIANKMQEWFESGLQQWDISRDAPYFGFEIPDAENKFFYVWLDAPIGYIASFKNLCDRAGIDFDEFWQKDSTTELYHFIGKDIVYFHSLFWPAMLEGSGYRKPTNVFAHGYVTVDGAKMSKSRGTFIQANTYLKHLDPECLRYYYAAKLNDRIEDLDFNLDDFVQRVNSDIVNKLVNLASRNASFIAKRFEGKLAEKIR
;
A
#
# COMPACT_ATOMS: atom_id res chain seq x y z
N MET A 1 4.86 16.54 -19.33
CA MET A 1 4.76 16.08 -17.93
C MET A 1 4.13 14.69 -17.79
N LEU A 2 2.80 14.49 -17.69
CA LEU A 2 2.23 13.17 -17.35
C LEU A 2 2.62 12.03 -18.33
N LYS A 3 2.62 12.33 -19.64
CA LYS A 3 3.06 11.38 -20.68
C LYS A 3 4.55 11.01 -20.55
N GLU A 4 5.39 11.95 -20.11
CA GLU A 4 6.82 11.70 -19.89
C GLU A 4 7.02 10.83 -18.66
N TRP A 5 6.32 11.13 -17.56
CA TRP A 5 6.38 10.32 -16.34
C TRP A 5 5.90 8.88 -16.58
N THR A 6 4.84 8.70 -17.37
CA THR A 6 4.37 7.36 -17.78
C THR A 6 5.44 6.54 -18.52
N ARG A 7 6.32 7.22 -19.27
CA ARG A 7 7.38 6.61 -20.09
C ARG A 7 8.75 6.57 -19.40
N SER A 8 8.83 7.05 -18.17
CA SER A 8 10.09 7.15 -17.41
C SER A 8 10.63 5.79 -16.94
N GLY A 9 9.81 4.74 -17.00
CA GLY A 9 10.13 3.44 -16.41
C GLY A 9 9.84 3.34 -14.92
N SER A 10 9.31 4.41 -14.29
CA SER A 10 8.90 4.35 -12.89
C SER A 10 7.74 3.39 -12.67
N LEU A 11 6.67 3.48 -13.48
CA LEU A 11 5.43 2.74 -13.22
C LEU A 11 5.50 1.27 -13.66
N GLN A 12 4.73 0.41 -12.98
CA GLN A 12 4.48 -0.97 -13.44
C GLN A 12 3.93 -0.97 -14.89
N PRO A 13 4.35 -1.90 -15.77
CA PRO A 13 3.94 -1.93 -17.18
C PRO A 13 2.41 -1.89 -17.38
N GLU A 14 1.66 -2.57 -16.52
CA GLU A 14 0.20 -2.60 -16.55
C GLU A 14 -0.43 -1.22 -16.32
N ILE A 15 0.13 -0.42 -15.39
CA ILE A 15 -0.28 0.96 -15.16
C ILE A 15 0.04 1.81 -16.38
N ALA A 16 1.26 1.70 -16.91
CA ALA A 16 1.71 2.50 -18.04
C ALA A 16 0.85 2.25 -19.29
N ASN A 17 0.49 1.00 -19.56
CA ASN A 17 -0.42 0.61 -20.63
C ASN A 17 -1.82 1.21 -20.40
N LYS A 18 -2.37 1.08 -19.19
CA LYS A 18 -3.68 1.62 -18.88
C LYS A 18 -3.74 3.15 -19.00
N MET A 19 -2.66 3.83 -18.66
CA MET A 19 -2.53 5.27 -18.86
C MET A 19 -2.54 5.67 -20.34
N GLN A 20 -1.98 4.87 -21.25
CA GLN A 20 -2.08 5.15 -22.69
C GLN A 20 -3.55 5.13 -23.15
N GLU A 21 -4.34 4.15 -22.71
CA GLU A 21 -5.78 4.09 -23.03
C GLU A 21 -6.53 5.35 -22.55
N TRP A 22 -6.19 5.85 -21.35
CA TRP A 22 -6.77 7.10 -20.82
C TRP A 22 -6.32 8.33 -21.59
N PHE A 23 -5.08 8.39 -22.07
CA PHE A 23 -4.62 9.48 -22.92
C PHE A 23 -5.28 9.46 -24.30
N GLU A 24 -5.49 8.28 -24.89
CA GLU A 24 -6.19 8.10 -26.16
C GLU A 24 -7.66 8.48 -26.07
N SER A 25 -8.31 8.15 -24.94
CA SER A 25 -9.70 8.55 -24.67
C SER A 25 -9.88 10.07 -24.49
N GLY A 26 -8.80 10.80 -24.26
CA GLY A 26 -8.80 12.23 -23.98
C GLY A 26 -9.05 12.54 -22.50
N LEU A 27 -8.15 13.33 -21.90
CA LEU A 27 -8.32 13.78 -20.51
C LEU A 27 -9.42 14.85 -20.44
N GLN A 28 -10.26 14.75 -19.42
CA GLN A 28 -11.35 15.69 -19.17
C GLN A 28 -11.05 16.55 -17.94
N GLN A 29 -11.71 17.69 -17.85
CA GLN A 29 -11.74 18.45 -16.60
C GLN A 29 -12.39 17.62 -15.50
N TRP A 30 -11.85 17.77 -14.29
CA TRP A 30 -12.36 17.10 -13.10
C TRP A 30 -13.15 18.09 -12.26
N ASP A 31 -14.38 17.75 -11.94
CA ASP A 31 -15.17 18.50 -10.97
C ASP A 31 -14.65 18.20 -9.55
N ILE A 32 -14.12 19.25 -8.93
CA ILE A 32 -13.48 19.20 -7.62
C ILE A 32 -14.31 19.87 -6.52
N SER A 33 -15.57 20.24 -6.80
CA SER A 33 -16.45 20.97 -5.87
C SER A 33 -17.75 20.22 -5.59
N ARG A 34 -18.33 20.39 -4.41
CA ARG A 34 -19.64 19.85 -4.02
C ARG A 34 -20.46 20.94 -3.34
N ASP A 35 -21.76 20.93 -3.60
CA ASP A 35 -22.71 21.83 -2.94
C ASP A 35 -23.03 21.39 -1.50
N ALA A 36 -23.34 22.35 -0.63
CA ALA A 36 -23.93 22.08 0.67
C ALA A 36 -25.29 21.35 0.54
N PRO A 37 -25.70 20.52 1.52
CA PRO A 37 -24.94 20.13 2.72
C PRO A 37 -23.87 19.08 2.41
N TYR A 38 -22.64 19.32 2.87
CA TYR A 38 -21.52 18.40 2.71
C TYR A 38 -20.67 18.36 3.98
N PHE A 39 -20.09 17.20 4.29
CA PHE A 39 -19.10 17.06 5.35
C PHE A 39 -17.70 17.05 4.71
N GLY A 40 -17.02 18.18 4.75
CA GLY A 40 -15.71 18.37 4.14
C GLY A 40 -15.18 19.77 4.39
N PHE A 41 -14.16 20.17 3.63
CA PHE A 41 -13.56 21.50 3.72
C PHE A 41 -14.27 22.49 2.80
N GLU A 42 -14.66 23.66 3.33
CA GLU A 42 -15.21 24.76 2.54
C GLU A 42 -14.19 25.31 1.56
N ILE A 43 -14.64 25.67 0.36
CA ILE A 43 -13.79 26.31 -0.64
C ILE A 43 -13.66 27.80 -0.28
N PRO A 44 -12.44 28.33 -0.08
CA PRO A 44 -12.25 29.74 0.19
C PRO A 44 -12.89 30.61 -0.90
N ASP A 45 -13.49 31.72 -0.50
CA ASP A 45 -14.15 32.69 -1.39
C ASP A 45 -15.33 32.14 -2.21
N ALA A 46 -15.86 30.95 -1.87
CA ALA A 46 -17.02 30.34 -2.51
C ALA A 46 -18.05 29.84 -1.50
N GLU A 47 -19.10 30.63 -1.28
CA GLU A 47 -20.16 30.34 -0.32
C GLU A 47 -20.89 29.01 -0.63
N ASN A 48 -21.12 28.19 0.40
CA ASN A 48 -21.83 26.90 0.30
C ASN A 48 -21.20 25.87 -0.66
N LYS A 49 -19.91 26.02 -0.98
CA LYS A 49 -19.15 25.06 -1.79
C LYS A 49 -18.07 24.38 -0.96
N PHE A 50 -17.92 23.09 -1.17
CA PHE A 50 -16.96 22.24 -0.49
C PHE A 50 -16.04 21.56 -1.49
N PHE A 51 -14.81 21.26 -1.09
CA PHE A 51 -13.93 20.41 -1.91
C PHE A 51 -14.49 18.98 -1.98
N TYR A 52 -14.48 18.40 -3.17
CA TYR A 52 -14.79 16.99 -3.35
C TYR A 52 -13.69 16.14 -2.72
N VAL A 53 -14.07 15.07 -2.01
CA VAL A 53 -13.14 14.19 -1.28
C VAL A 53 -11.95 13.68 -2.11
N TRP A 54 -12.09 13.53 -3.43
CA TRP A 54 -10.97 13.11 -4.27
C TRP A 54 -9.90 14.18 -4.50
N LEU A 55 -10.20 15.45 -4.21
CA LEU A 55 -9.22 16.53 -4.14
C LEU A 55 -8.46 16.49 -2.80
N ASP A 56 -9.16 16.41 -1.67
CA ASP A 56 -8.55 16.52 -0.34
C ASP A 56 -7.90 15.22 0.17
N ALA A 57 -8.42 14.04 -0.23
CA ALA A 57 -7.92 12.76 0.23
C ALA A 57 -6.42 12.54 -0.01
N PRO A 58 -5.87 12.76 -1.23
CA PRO A 58 -4.43 12.61 -1.43
C PRO A 58 -3.60 13.73 -0.78
N ILE A 59 -4.18 14.92 -0.56
CA ILE A 59 -3.54 15.97 0.26
C ILE A 59 -3.39 15.50 1.71
N GLY A 60 -4.25 14.59 2.16
CA GLY A 60 -4.11 13.88 3.44
C GLY A 60 -2.76 13.20 3.64
N TYR A 61 -2.07 12.74 2.58
CA TYR A 61 -0.70 12.22 2.68
C TYR A 61 0.28 13.29 3.14
N ILE A 62 0.19 14.48 2.55
CA ILE A 62 1.00 15.65 2.90
C ILE A 62 0.68 16.09 4.32
N ALA A 63 -0.60 16.24 4.65
CA ALA A 63 -1.05 16.69 5.97
C ALA A 63 -0.62 15.73 7.10
N SER A 64 -0.74 14.42 6.86
CA SER A 64 -0.28 13.39 7.80
C SER A 64 1.23 13.47 8.04
N PHE A 65 2.02 13.63 6.98
CA PHE A 65 3.47 13.77 7.11
C PHE A 65 3.85 15.08 7.80
N LYS A 66 3.20 16.20 7.46
CA LYS A 66 3.41 17.48 8.15
C LYS A 66 3.12 17.37 9.65
N ASN A 67 2.05 16.66 10.03
CA ASN A 67 1.75 16.41 11.44
C ASN A 67 2.86 15.60 12.15
N LEU A 68 3.51 14.67 11.46
CA LEU A 68 4.69 13.98 11.99
C LEU A 68 5.88 14.94 12.11
N CYS A 69 6.18 15.73 11.08
CA CYS A 69 7.25 16.73 11.08
C CYS A 69 7.15 17.69 12.26
N ASP A 70 5.95 18.24 12.50
CA ASP A 70 5.70 19.20 13.57
C ASP A 70 5.93 18.58 14.97
N ARG A 71 5.70 17.27 15.13
CA ARG A 71 5.91 16.54 16.41
C ARG A 71 7.34 16.06 16.61
N ALA A 72 8.03 15.71 15.52
CA ALA A 72 9.33 15.06 15.55
C ALA A 72 10.50 16.01 15.22
N GLY A 73 10.22 17.25 14.83
CA GLY A 73 11.25 18.21 14.41
C GLY A 73 11.91 17.84 13.08
N ILE A 74 11.18 17.17 12.18
CA ILE A 74 11.66 16.79 10.84
C ILE A 74 11.40 17.97 9.90
N ASP A 75 12.34 18.30 9.03
CA ASP A 75 12.12 19.27 7.97
C ASP A 75 11.16 18.70 6.92
N PHE A 76 9.99 19.33 6.79
CA PHE A 76 8.98 18.92 5.83
C PHE A 76 9.41 19.17 4.38
N ASP A 77 10.15 20.26 4.16
CA ASP A 77 10.49 20.73 2.82
C ASP A 77 11.47 19.81 2.11
N GLU A 78 12.36 19.14 2.87
CA GLU A 78 13.26 18.10 2.37
C GLU A 78 12.51 16.99 1.61
N PHE A 79 11.26 16.71 1.97
CA PHE A 79 10.47 15.62 1.38
C PHE A 79 9.50 16.07 0.29
N TRP A 80 9.00 17.31 0.36
CA TRP A 80 7.88 17.74 -0.49
C TRP A 80 8.23 18.85 -1.50
N GLN A 81 9.34 19.59 -1.31
CA GLN A 81 9.79 20.57 -2.31
C GLN A 81 10.18 19.90 -3.64
N LYS A 82 10.06 20.65 -4.74
CA LYS A 82 10.23 20.17 -6.13
C LYS A 82 11.58 19.51 -6.41
N ASP A 83 12.64 20.00 -5.77
CA ASP A 83 14.03 19.57 -5.88
C ASP A 83 14.43 18.55 -4.80
N SER A 84 13.47 18.07 -4.02
CA SER A 84 13.67 16.98 -3.06
C SER A 84 14.37 15.78 -3.70
N THR A 85 15.43 15.32 -3.04
CA THR A 85 16.20 14.13 -3.44
C THR A 85 15.68 12.84 -2.79
N THR A 86 14.66 12.94 -1.95
CA THR A 86 14.06 11.78 -1.27
C THR A 86 13.20 10.97 -2.23
N GLU A 87 12.76 9.80 -1.76
CA GLU A 87 11.86 8.94 -2.53
C GLU A 87 10.44 8.99 -1.95
N LEU A 88 9.45 9.18 -2.82
CA LEU A 88 8.04 9.19 -2.45
C LEU A 88 7.32 8.03 -3.15
N TYR A 89 6.78 7.11 -2.37
CA TYR A 89 6.12 5.90 -2.87
C TYR A 89 4.67 5.80 -2.38
N HIS A 90 3.77 5.45 -3.30
CA HIS A 90 2.37 5.17 -2.98
C HIS A 90 2.06 3.70 -3.23
N PHE A 91 1.62 2.98 -2.20
CA PHE A 91 1.08 1.63 -2.31
C PHE A 91 -0.44 1.71 -2.38
N ILE A 92 -1.04 1.24 -3.48
CA ILE A 92 -2.47 1.42 -3.77
C ILE A 92 -3.11 0.16 -4.36
N GLY A 93 -4.44 0.08 -4.30
CA GLY A 93 -5.20 -0.90 -5.07
C GLY A 93 -5.44 -0.44 -6.51
N LYS A 94 -5.66 -1.40 -7.43
CA LYS A 94 -5.86 -1.11 -8.87
C LYS A 94 -6.99 -0.11 -9.20
N ASP A 95 -8.02 -0.02 -8.37
CA ASP A 95 -9.19 0.86 -8.61
C ASP A 95 -8.88 2.35 -8.49
N ILE A 96 -7.82 2.72 -7.78
CA ILE A 96 -7.49 4.12 -7.51
C ILE A 96 -6.25 4.59 -8.28
N VAL A 97 -5.78 3.77 -9.23
CA VAL A 97 -4.62 4.05 -10.08
C VAL A 97 -4.83 5.32 -10.89
N TYR A 98 -6.03 5.53 -11.47
CA TYR A 98 -6.34 6.74 -12.25
C TYR A 98 -6.04 8.02 -11.45
N PHE A 99 -6.49 8.06 -10.20
CA PHE A 99 -6.30 9.21 -9.32
C PHE A 99 -4.84 9.43 -8.99
N HIS A 100 -4.09 8.36 -8.69
CA HIS A 100 -2.71 8.44 -8.24
C HIS A 100 -1.70 8.60 -9.38
N SER A 101 -2.09 8.28 -10.62
CA SER A 101 -1.20 8.36 -11.78
C SER A 101 -1.49 9.54 -12.72
N LEU A 102 -2.70 10.13 -12.66
CA LEU A 102 -3.06 11.30 -13.46
C LEU A 102 -3.35 12.52 -12.60
N PHE A 103 -4.41 12.45 -11.79
CA PHE A 103 -4.94 13.60 -11.06
C PHE A 103 -3.94 14.13 -10.02
N TRP A 104 -3.41 13.22 -9.19
CA TRP A 104 -2.53 13.59 -8.09
C TRP A 104 -1.17 14.18 -8.54
N PRO A 105 -0.42 13.57 -9.48
CA PRO A 105 0.82 14.17 -9.98
C PRO A 105 0.59 15.52 -10.69
N ALA A 106 -0.57 15.70 -11.34
CA ALA A 106 -0.94 16.98 -11.96
C ALA A 106 -1.20 18.06 -10.92
N MET A 107 -1.92 17.74 -9.84
CA MET A 107 -2.13 18.66 -8.72
C MET A 107 -0.82 19.10 -8.07
N LEU A 108 0.06 18.15 -7.77
CA LEU A 108 1.37 18.42 -7.17
C LEU A 108 2.22 19.34 -8.04
N GLU A 109 2.30 19.06 -9.34
CA GLU A 109 3.03 19.90 -10.29
C GLU A 109 2.48 21.33 -10.32
N GLY A 110 1.15 21.47 -10.41
CA GLY A 110 0.45 22.75 -10.48
C GLY A 110 0.53 23.57 -9.19
N SER A 111 0.73 22.92 -8.05
CA SER A 111 0.85 23.56 -6.73
C SER A 111 2.29 23.75 -6.26
N GLY A 112 3.28 23.38 -7.08
CA GLY A 112 4.68 23.65 -6.73
C GLY A 112 5.39 22.55 -5.94
N TYR A 113 4.78 21.37 -5.79
CA TYR A 113 5.35 20.24 -5.06
C TYR A 113 6.03 19.22 -5.97
N ARG A 114 6.89 18.36 -5.39
CA ARG A 114 7.43 17.20 -6.10
C ARG A 114 6.33 16.19 -6.46
N LYS A 115 6.64 15.29 -7.39
CA LYS A 115 5.77 14.16 -7.78
C LYS A 115 6.21 12.86 -7.09
N PRO A 116 5.36 11.83 -7.05
CA PRO A 116 5.75 10.51 -6.57
C PRO A 116 6.93 9.96 -7.38
N THR A 117 7.89 9.35 -6.70
CA THR A 117 8.97 8.58 -7.33
C THR A 117 8.41 7.34 -8.00
N ASN A 118 7.49 6.64 -7.34
CA ASN A 118 6.77 5.51 -7.92
C ASN A 118 5.38 5.30 -7.30
N VAL A 119 4.53 4.58 -8.02
CA VAL A 119 3.23 4.08 -7.57
C VAL A 119 3.23 2.56 -7.72
N PHE A 120 3.16 1.86 -6.60
CA PHE A 120 3.07 0.41 -6.54
C PHE A 120 1.61 0.00 -6.34
N ALA A 121 1.00 -0.52 -7.40
CA ALA A 121 -0.36 -1.01 -7.36
C ALA A 121 -0.39 -2.54 -7.15
N HIS A 122 -1.38 -3.00 -6.40
CA HIS A 122 -1.69 -4.42 -6.23
C HIS A 122 -3.12 -4.74 -6.69
N GLY A 123 -3.37 -6.01 -7.01
CA GLY A 123 -4.71 -6.51 -7.33
C GLY A 123 -5.62 -6.62 -6.10
N TYR A 124 -6.80 -7.21 -6.28
CA TYR A 124 -7.72 -7.47 -5.19
C TYR A 124 -7.29 -8.66 -4.35
N VAL A 125 -7.85 -8.75 -3.15
CA VAL A 125 -7.84 -10.00 -2.38
C VAL A 125 -9.10 -10.81 -2.72
N THR A 126 -8.91 -12.08 -3.08
CA THR A 126 -9.97 -13.08 -3.14
C THR A 126 -9.85 -14.06 -1.98
N VAL A 127 -10.92 -14.81 -1.70
CA VAL A 127 -10.92 -15.89 -0.71
C VAL A 127 -11.47 -17.13 -1.39
N ASP A 128 -10.68 -18.21 -1.36
CA ASP A 128 -10.96 -19.48 -2.03
C ASP A 128 -11.37 -19.31 -3.51
N GLY A 129 -10.60 -18.50 -4.24
CA GLY A 129 -10.77 -18.22 -5.67
C GLY A 129 -11.89 -17.25 -6.02
N ALA A 130 -12.60 -16.69 -5.04
CA ALA A 130 -13.75 -15.82 -5.28
C ALA A 130 -13.66 -14.48 -4.56
N LYS A 131 -14.34 -13.46 -5.10
CA LYS A 131 -14.51 -12.18 -4.42
C LYS A 131 -15.14 -12.41 -3.03
N MET A 132 -14.59 -11.72 -2.03
CA MET A 132 -15.10 -11.73 -0.66
C MET A 132 -16.60 -11.43 -0.64
N SER A 133 -17.34 -12.24 0.12
CA SER A 133 -18.79 -12.12 0.23
C SER A 133 -19.24 -12.21 1.68
N LYS A 134 -20.09 -11.27 2.10
CA LYS A 134 -20.74 -11.31 3.41
C LYS A 134 -21.65 -12.54 3.57
N SER A 135 -22.38 -12.93 2.52
CA SER A 135 -23.33 -14.05 2.59
C SER A 135 -22.65 -15.41 2.70
N ARG A 136 -21.44 -15.56 2.13
CA ARG A 136 -20.63 -16.78 2.23
C ARG A 136 -19.68 -16.79 3.43
N GLY A 137 -19.69 -15.74 4.26
CA GLY A 137 -18.79 -15.61 5.41
C GLY A 137 -17.32 -15.35 5.04
N THR A 138 -17.00 -15.15 3.76
CA THR A 138 -15.62 -14.91 3.29
C THR A 138 -15.22 -13.43 3.30
N PHE A 139 -16.14 -12.54 3.69
CA PHE A 139 -15.79 -11.16 4.05
C PHE A 139 -15.22 -11.15 5.47
N ILE A 140 -13.90 -11.26 5.57
CA ILE A 140 -13.18 -11.35 6.85
C ILE A 140 -12.66 -9.96 7.22
N GLN A 141 -13.16 -9.42 8.35
CA GLN A 141 -12.61 -8.20 8.91
C GLN A 141 -11.29 -8.49 9.65
N ALA A 142 -10.34 -7.55 9.61
CA ALA A 142 -9.04 -7.72 10.28
C ALA A 142 -9.20 -7.94 11.80
N ASN A 143 -10.10 -7.21 12.46
CA ASN A 143 -10.40 -7.39 13.89
C ASN A 143 -10.97 -8.80 14.20
N THR A 144 -11.74 -9.39 13.28
CA THR A 144 -12.25 -10.76 13.41
C THR A 144 -11.12 -11.75 13.21
N TYR A 145 -10.26 -11.56 12.21
CA TYR A 145 -9.08 -12.39 12.01
C TYR A 145 -8.21 -12.47 13.29
N LEU A 146 -7.92 -11.31 13.89
CA LEU A 146 -7.09 -11.21 15.11
C LEU A 146 -7.66 -11.93 16.34
N LYS A 147 -8.97 -12.23 16.37
CA LYS A 147 -9.58 -13.03 17.44
C LYS A 147 -9.28 -14.52 17.31
N HIS A 148 -8.85 -14.97 16.14
CA HIS A 148 -8.72 -16.38 15.81
C HIS A 148 -7.29 -16.79 15.46
N LEU A 149 -6.52 -15.91 14.81
CA LEU A 149 -5.22 -16.24 14.24
C LEU A 149 -4.20 -15.14 14.48
N ASP A 150 -2.92 -15.54 14.56
CA ASP A 150 -1.80 -14.62 14.69
C ASP A 150 -1.59 -13.83 13.39
N PRO A 151 -1.52 -12.47 13.42
CA PRO A 151 -1.29 -11.66 12.23
C PRO A 151 -0.01 -12.00 11.46
N GLU A 152 1.03 -12.52 12.12
CA GLU A 152 2.27 -12.91 11.44
C GLU A 152 2.05 -14.04 10.42
N CYS A 153 1.08 -14.92 10.67
CA CYS A 153 0.71 -15.96 9.71
C CYS A 153 0.15 -15.35 8.43
N LEU A 154 -0.76 -14.37 8.53
CA LEU A 154 -1.33 -13.68 7.36
C LEU A 154 -0.26 -12.87 6.62
N ARG A 155 0.58 -12.16 7.37
CA ARG A 155 1.70 -11.37 6.81
C ARG A 155 2.63 -12.25 6.00
N TYR A 156 3.05 -13.39 6.55
CA TYR A 156 3.86 -14.36 5.83
C TYR A 156 3.17 -14.88 4.57
N TYR A 157 1.90 -15.26 4.68
CA TYR A 157 1.16 -15.84 3.56
C TYR A 157 1.02 -14.86 2.38
N TYR A 158 0.68 -13.60 2.66
CA TYR A 158 0.62 -12.56 1.63
C TYR A 158 2.01 -12.25 1.06
N ALA A 159 3.04 -12.11 1.90
CA ALA A 159 4.40 -11.87 1.44
C ALA A 159 4.92 -13.00 0.52
N ALA A 160 4.54 -14.26 0.78
CA ALA A 160 4.90 -15.39 -0.05
C ALA A 160 4.18 -15.43 -1.42
N LYS A 161 3.09 -14.68 -1.58
CA LYS A 161 2.28 -14.62 -2.81
C LYS A 161 2.40 -13.30 -3.58
N LEU A 162 2.82 -12.23 -2.92
CA LEU A 162 3.03 -10.93 -3.54
C LEU A 162 4.15 -10.99 -4.59
N ASN A 163 3.97 -10.25 -5.66
CA ASN A 163 4.95 -10.05 -6.71
C ASN A 163 4.92 -8.57 -7.18
N ASP A 164 5.69 -8.25 -8.21
CA ASP A 164 5.80 -6.89 -8.77
C ASP A 164 4.71 -6.56 -9.79
N ARG A 165 3.72 -7.44 -10.00
CA ARG A 165 2.62 -7.27 -10.95
C ARG A 165 1.30 -6.92 -10.26
N ILE A 166 0.36 -6.44 -11.06
CA ILE A 166 -1.01 -6.12 -10.60
C ILE A 166 -1.90 -7.35 -10.79
N GLU A 167 -1.66 -8.37 -9.97
CA GLU A 167 -2.42 -9.62 -9.97
C GLU A 167 -3.26 -9.72 -8.70
N ASP A 168 -4.45 -10.34 -8.81
CA ASP A 168 -5.30 -10.60 -7.65
C ASP A 168 -4.65 -11.68 -6.79
N LEU A 169 -4.63 -11.46 -5.47
CA LEU A 169 -4.04 -12.37 -4.50
C LEU A 169 -5.14 -13.22 -3.87
N ASP A 170 -5.06 -14.54 -4.10
CA ASP A 170 -6.01 -15.46 -3.51
C ASP A 170 -5.60 -15.92 -2.11
N PHE A 171 -6.46 -15.63 -1.13
CA PHE A 171 -6.40 -16.16 0.23
C PHE A 171 -7.16 -17.48 0.30
N ASN A 172 -6.47 -18.56 -0.05
CA ASN A 172 -7.01 -19.92 0.06
C ASN A 172 -6.75 -20.47 1.46
N LEU A 173 -7.80 -20.87 2.18
CA LEU A 173 -7.69 -21.24 3.59
C LEU A 173 -6.91 -22.54 3.82
N ASP A 174 -7.06 -23.53 2.94
CA ASP A 174 -6.34 -24.81 3.04
C ASP A 174 -4.85 -24.63 2.75
N ASP A 175 -4.50 -23.91 1.66
CA ASP A 175 -3.11 -23.56 1.33
C ASP A 175 -2.50 -22.68 2.42
N PHE A 176 -3.27 -21.77 3.03
CA PHE A 176 -2.82 -20.97 4.18
C PHE A 176 -2.36 -21.84 5.35
N VAL A 177 -3.21 -22.78 5.80
CA VAL A 177 -2.87 -23.68 6.90
C VAL A 177 -1.66 -24.54 6.53
N GLN A 178 -1.63 -25.12 5.33
CA GLN A 178 -0.54 -25.98 4.88
C GLN A 178 0.79 -25.22 4.82
N ARG A 179 0.80 -24.03 4.23
CA ARG A 179 2.00 -23.22 4.03
C ARG A 179 2.57 -22.69 5.33
N VAL A 180 1.72 -22.18 6.23
CA VAL A 180 2.16 -21.72 7.56
C VAL A 180 2.78 -22.87 8.36
N ASN A 181 2.13 -24.04 8.39
CA ASN A 181 2.65 -25.20 9.11
C ASN A 181 3.94 -25.74 8.48
N SER A 182 3.99 -25.86 7.16
CA SER A 182 5.18 -26.36 6.45
C SER A 182 6.36 -25.41 6.62
N ASP A 183 6.18 -24.13 6.30
CA ASP A 183 7.31 -23.24 6.08
C ASP A 183 7.73 -22.52 7.37
N ILE A 184 6.76 -22.06 8.17
CA ILE A 184 7.09 -21.40 9.43
C ILE A 184 7.41 -22.46 10.49
N VAL A 185 6.49 -23.38 10.77
CA VAL A 185 6.65 -24.31 11.90
C VAL A 185 7.70 -25.37 11.59
N ASN A 186 7.56 -26.09 10.48
CA ASN A 186 8.37 -27.29 10.22
C ASN A 186 9.75 -27.00 9.58
N LYS A 187 9.93 -25.85 8.93
CA LYS A 187 11.22 -25.42 8.40
C LYS A 187 11.90 -24.40 9.31
N LEU A 188 11.36 -23.18 9.41
CA LEU A 188 12.06 -22.08 10.09
C LEU A 188 12.16 -22.30 11.61
N VAL A 189 11.03 -22.45 12.30
CA VAL A 189 10.98 -22.60 13.76
C VAL A 189 11.62 -23.92 14.20
N ASN A 190 11.44 -24.98 13.42
CA ASN A 190 12.03 -26.30 13.68
C ASN A 190 13.56 -26.25 13.82
N LEU A 191 14.26 -25.40 13.07
CA LEU A 191 15.72 -25.24 13.21
C LEU A 191 16.10 -24.79 14.62
N ALA A 192 15.36 -23.86 15.21
CA ALA A 192 15.61 -23.41 16.57
C ALA A 192 15.10 -24.42 17.60
N SER A 193 13.83 -24.84 17.49
CA SER A 193 13.18 -25.66 18.54
C SER A 193 13.84 -27.02 18.73
N ARG A 194 14.28 -27.68 17.65
CA ARG A 194 14.94 -28.99 17.73
C ARG A 194 16.34 -28.95 18.33
N ASN A 195 17.04 -27.81 18.19
CA ASN A 195 18.44 -27.67 18.59
C ASN A 195 18.58 -26.99 19.97
N ALA A 196 17.71 -26.03 20.29
CA ALA A 196 17.80 -25.22 21.51
C ALA A 196 17.83 -26.07 22.80
N SER A 197 17.07 -27.18 22.83
CA SER A 197 17.03 -28.06 24.00
C SER A 197 18.39 -28.72 24.29
N PHE A 198 19.18 -29.06 23.26
CA PHE A 198 20.50 -29.65 23.42
C PHE A 198 21.48 -28.62 24.00
N ILE A 199 21.44 -27.40 23.47
CA ILE A 199 22.24 -26.27 23.93
C ILE A 199 21.93 -25.96 25.41
N ALA A 200 20.64 -25.84 25.76
CA ALA A 200 20.23 -25.54 27.13
C ALA A 200 20.62 -26.66 28.11
N LYS A 201 20.40 -27.94 27.75
CA LYS A 201 20.59 -29.07 28.68
C LYS A 201 22.04 -29.54 28.80
N ARG A 202 22.83 -29.46 27.73
CA ARG A 202 24.17 -30.08 27.67
C ARG A 202 25.31 -29.08 27.62
N PHE A 203 25.03 -27.82 27.34
CA PHE A 203 26.05 -26.80 27.10
C PHE A 203 25.78 -25.49 27.85
N GLU A 204 24.98 -25.53 28.94
CA GLU A 204 24.65 -24.36 29.77
C GLU A 204 24.12 -23.15 28.98
N GLY A 205 23.42 -23.41 27.87
CA GLY A 205 22.93 -22.33 27.00
C GLY A 205 23.99 -21.67 26.12
N LYS A 206 25.23 -22.17 26.09
CA LYS A 206 26.35 -21.60 25.30
C LYS A 206 26.46 -22.27 23.93
N LEU A 207 26.53 -21.45 22.89
CA LEU A 207 26.84 -21.91 21.53
C LEU A 207 28.32 -22.30 21.41
N ALA A 208 28.65 -23.10 20.40
CA ALA A 208 30.04 -23.44 20.12
C ALA A 208 30.85 -22.20 19.72
N GLU A 209 32.12 -22.14 20.14
CA GLU A 209 33.01 -21.00 19.85
C GLU A 209 33.34 -20.86 18.35
N LYS A 210 33.24 -21.94 17.58
CA LYS A 210 33.52 -21.97 16.14
C LYS A 210 32.54 -22.90 15.42
N ILE A 211 32.04 -22.46 14.27
CA ILE A 211 31.36 -23.32 13.29
C ILE A 211 32.46 -23.98 12.47
N ARG A 212 32.45 -25.32 12.37
CA ARG A 212 33.40 -26.07 11.53
C ARG A 212 33.07 -25.94 10.06
#